data_AF-A0A2X3JFI7-F1
#
_entry.id   AF-A0A2X3JFI7-F1
#
_cell.length_a   1.000
_cell.length_b   1.000
_cell.length_c   1.000
_cell.angle_alpha   90.00
_cell.angle_beta   90.00
_cell.angle_gamma   90.00
#
_symmetry.space_group_name_H-M   'P 1'
#
loop_
_entity.id
_entity.type
_entity.pdbx_description
1 polymer ?
#
loop_
_entity_poly.entity_id
_entity_poly.type
_entity_poly.pdbx_seq_one_letter_code
_entity_poly.pdbx_strand_id
1 'polypeptide(L)' 'MLPIAETLRVLGYQRAAVVHSGGMDEVSLHAPTIVAELHDGEIKSYQLTAEDFGLTPYHQEQLAGGTPGRKP' A
#
# COMPACT_ATOMS: atom_id res chain seq x y z
N MET A 1 -2.30 5.96 11.29
CA MET A 1 -2.24 4.49 11.16
C MET A 1 -2.21 3.82 12.52
N LEU A 2 -1.28 4.18 13.41
CA LEU A 2 -1.23 3.64 14.78
C LEU A 2 -2.54 3.80 15.57
N PRO A 3 -3.28 4.93 15.54
CA PRO A 3 -4.52 5.05 16.30
C PRO A 3 -5.59 4.01 15.90
N ILE A 4 -5.63 3.63 14.63
CA ILE A 4 -6.56 2.60 14.12
C ILE A 4 -6.08 1.21 14.59
N ALA A 5 -4.78 0.92 14.50
CA ALA A 5 -4.22 -0.34 14.98
C ALA A 5 -4.40 -0.53 16.51
N GLU A 6 -4.23 0.54 17.28
CA GLU A 6 -4.50 0.55 18.73
C GLU A 6 -5.98 0.32 19.04
N THR A 7 -6.88 0.92 18.25
CA THR A 7 -8.31 0.68 18.39
C THR A 7 -8.64 -0.80 18.17
N LEU A 8 -8.08 -1.41 17.11
CA LEU A 8 -8.25 -2.84 16.84
C LEU A 8 -7.71 -3.73 17.96
N ARG A 9 -6.60 -3.33 18.60
CA ARG A 9 -6.08 -4.01 19.79
C ARG A 9 -7.06 -3.93 20.96
N VAL A 10 -7.60 -2.75 21.24
CA VAL A 10 -8.58 -2.55 22.34
C VAL A 10 -9.87 -3.33 22.09
N LEU A 11 -10.30 -3.46 20.83
CA LEU A 11 -11.46 -4.26 20.44
C LEU A 11 -11.23 -5.78 20.51
N GLY A 12 -10.01 -6.24 20.85
CA GLY A 12 -9.71 -7.65 21.07
C GLY A 12 -9.34 -8.45 19.83
N TYR A 13 -8.98 -7.79 18.72
CA TYR A 13 -8.45 -8.50 17.55
C TYR A 13 -7.08 -9.11 17.85
N GLN A 14 -6.88 -10.38 17.49
CA GLN A 14 -5.59 -11.05 17.63
C GLN A 14 -4.60 -10.66 16.52
N ARG A 15 -5.11 -10.37 15.32
CA ARG A 15 -4.31 -9.95 14.17
C ARG A 15 -5.04 -8.96 13.26
N ALA A 16 -4.36 -7.90 12.86
CA ALA A 16 -4.86 -6.92 11.90
C ALA A 16 -3.72 -6.17 11.19
N ALA A 17 -3.95 -5.66 9.99
CA ALA A 17 -3.02 -4.78 9.28
C ALA A 17 -3.75 -3.53 8.78
N VAL A 18 -3.28 -2.35 9.19
CA VAL A 18 -3.77 -1.06 8.70
C VAL A 18 -2.80 -0.56 7.64
N VAL A 19 -3.30 -0.38 6.42
CA VAL A 19 -2.49 -0.11 5.23
C VAL A 19 -2.81 1.29 4.68
N HIS A 20 -1.79 2.05 4.27
CA HIS A 20 -1.95 3.37 3.64
C HIS A 20 -0.84 3.59 2.60
N SER A 21 -1.22 3.93 1.38
CA SER A 21 -0.33 4.30 0.27
C SER A 21 -0.63 5.74 -0.16
N GLY A 22 0.41 6.47 -0.56
CA GLY A 22 0.46 7.93 -0.72
C GLY A 22 -0.70 8.61 -1.46
N GLY A 23 -1.78 8.90 -0.75
CA GLY A 23 -2.50 10.17 -0.79
C GLY A 23 -3.27 10.58 -2.06
N MET A 24 -3.48 9.71 -3.04
CA MET A 24 -4.24 10.05 -4.27
C MET A 24 -5.41 9.10 -4.49
N ASP A 25 -6.51 9.60 -5.05
CA ASP A 25 -7.75 8.86 -5.35
C ASP A 25 -7.62 7.84 -6.50
N GLU A 26 -6.39 7.63 -6.98
CA GLU A 26 -6.02 6.61 -7.97
C GLU A 26 -4.91 5.71 -7.43
N VAL A 27 -5.09 4.39 -7.65
CA VAL A 27 -4.15 3.32 -7.26
C VAL A 27 -2.77 3.58 -7.86
N SER A 28 -1.88 4.10 -7.03
CA SER A 28 -0.51 4.43 -7.41
C SER A 28 0.39 3.23 -7.12
N LEU A 29 0.68 2.43 -8.15
CA LEU A 29 1.68 1.34 -8.14
C LEU A 29 3.12 1.80 -7.82
N HIS A 30 3.32 3.10 -7.58
CA HIS A 30 4.62 3.76 -7.47
C HIS A 30 4.89 4.39 -6.09
N ALA A 31 3.95 4.30 -5.14
CA ALA A 31 4.14 4.85 -3.80
C ALA A 31 4.36 3.71 -2.79
N PRO A 32 5.35 3.84 -1.89
CA PRO A 32 5.54 2.83 -0.86
C PRO A 32 4.33 2.79 0.06
N THR A 33 3.96 1.57 0.45
CA THR A 33 2.82 1.28 1.29
C THR A 33 3.28 1.23 2.74
N ILE A 34 2.68 2.04 3.60
CA ILE A 34 2.95 1.99 5.03
C ILE A 34 1.99 0.96 5.64
N VAL A 35 2.47 0.16 6.59
CA VAL A 35 1.67 -0.83 7.31
C VAL A 35 1.86 -0.64 8.81
N ALA A 36 0.75 -0.66 9.56
CA ALA A 36 0.75 -0.92 11.00
C ALA A 36 0.09 -2.27 11.24
N GLU A 37 0.89 -3.30 11.56
CA GLU A 37 0.42 -4.65 11.86
C GLU A 37 0.26 -4.83 13.36
N LEU A 38 -0.93 -5.25 13.79
CA LEU A 38 -1.20 -5.82 15.09
C LEU A 38 -1.05 -7.34 14.99
N HIS A 39 -0.21 -7.93 15.85
CA HIS A 39 -0.01 -9.37 15.96
C HIS A 39 0.21 -9.72 17.43
N ASP A 40 -0.65 -10.55 18.01
CA ASP A 40 -0.55 -11.01 19.41
C ASP A 40 -0.37 -9.86 20.43
N GLY A 41 -1.07 -8.74 20.20
CA GLY A 41 -1.04 -7.57 21.07
C GLY A 41 0.12 -6.61 20.84
N GLU A 42 1.11 -6.98 20.01
CA GLU A 42 2.18 -6.11 19.57
C GLU A 42 1.80 -5.38 18.29
N ILE A 43 2.15 -4.09 18.20
CA ILE A 43 1.98 -3.30 16.98
C ILE A 43 3.36 -3.03 16.38
N LYS A 44 3.59 -3.46 15.14
CA LYS A 44 4.80 -3.20 14.36
C LYS A 44 4.46 -2.32 13.17
N SER A 45 5.33 -1.36 12.88
CA SER A 45 5.20 -0.48 11.72
C SER A 45 6.32 -0.75 10.74
N TYR A 46 5.98 -0.95 9.47
CA TYR A 46 6.94 -1.19 8.41
C TYR A 46 6.42 -0.65 7.08
N GLN A 47 7.30 -0.62 6.09
CA GLN A 47 7.02 -0.17 4.74
C GLN A 47 7.09 -1.37 3.79
N LEU A 48 6.16 -1.43 2.85
CA LEU A 48 6.14 -2.39 1.77
C LEU A 48 6.28 -1.65 0.43
N THR A 49 7.06 -2.25 -0.44
CA THR A 49 7.31 -1.83 -1.82
C THR A 49 6.87 -2.93 -2.78
N ALA A 50 6.76 -2.62 -4.06
CA ALA A 50 6.48 -3.64 -5.08
C ALA A 50 7.56 -4.75 -5.08
N GLU A 51 8.81 -4.38 -4.80
CA GLU A 51 9.96 -5.28 -4.76
C GLU A 51 9.84 -6.35 -3.68
N ASP A 52 9.23 -6.03 -2.53
CA ASP A 52 8.98 -6.98 -1.44
C ASP A 52 8.07 -8.15 -1.87
N PHE A 53 7.32 -7.97 -2.96
CA PHE A 53 6.46 -8.99 -3.56
C PHE A 53 7.04 -9.60 -4.84
N GLY A 54 8.30 -9.30 -5.17
CA GLY A 54 8.94 -9.73 -6.42
C GLY A 54 8.38 -9.05 -7.67
N LEU A 55 7.66 -7.93 -7.50
CA LEU A 55 7.15 -7.13 -8.61
C LEU A 55 8.15 -6.02 -8.91
N THR A 56 8.51 -5.88 -10.19
CA THR A 56 9.34 -4.74 -10.61
C THR A 56 8.52 -3.46 -10.50
N PRO A 57 8.97 -2.44 -9.75
CA PRO A 57 8.28 -1.17 -9.69
C PRO A 57 8.25 -0.55 -11.10
N TYR A 58 7.04 -0.29 -11.60
CA TYR A 58 6.88 0.38 -12.89
C TYR A 58 7.31 1.85 -12.73
N HIS A 59 8.44 2.21 -13.35
CA HIS A 59 8.84 3.60 -13.48
C HIS A 59 7.82 4.30 -14.39
N GLN A 60 7.35 5.49 -14.01
CA GLN A 60 6.31 6.28 -14.71
C GLN A 60 6.54 6.48 -16.22
N GLU A 61 7.73 6.20 -16.75
CA GLU A 61 8.05 6.29 -18.18
C GLU A 61 7.31 5.27 -19.05
N GLN A 62 6.70 4.23 -18.48
CA GLN A 62 5.90 3.25 -19.24
C GLN A 62 4.40 3.57 -19.32
N LEU A 63 3.94 4.64 -18.65
CA LEU A 63 2.55 5.13 -18.73
C LEU A 63 2.36 6.25 -19.77
N ALA A 64 3.26 6.35 -20.76
CA ALA A 64 2.97 7.13 -21.96
C ALA A 64 1.89 6.39 -22.76
N GLY A 65 0.63 6.78 -22.54
CA GLY A 65 -0.49 6.38 -23.38
C GLY A 65 -0.10 6.59 -24.85
N GLY A 66 -0.06 5.49 -25.61
CA GLY A 66 0.15 5.56 -27.04
C GLY A 66 -0.85 6.53 -27.65
N THR A 67 -0.37 7.35 -28.59
CA THR A 67 -1.19 8.29 -29.37
C THR A 67 -2.44 7.57 -29.87
N PRO A 68 -3.64 8.20 -29.88
CA PRO A 68 -4.83 7.55 -30.41
C PRO A 68 -4.58 7.16 -31.86
N GLY A 69 -4.35 5.87 -32.09
CA GLY A 69 -4.25 5.29 -33.41
C GLY A 69 -5.59 5.47 -34.10
N ARG A 70 -5.63 6.41 -35.05
CA ARG A 70 -6.67 6.53 -36.08
C ARG A 70 -6.94 5.14 -36.65
N LYS A 71 -8.13 4.57 -36.39
CA LYS A 71 -8.57 3.38 -37.11
C LYS A 71 -9.19 3.80 -38.45
N PRO A 72 -8.90 3.09 -39.55
CA PRO A 72 -9.44 3.37 -40.88
C PRO A 72 -10.97 3.17 -40.93
#